data_AF-A0A5C8DM23-F1
#
_entry.id   AF-A0A5C8DM23-F1
#
_cell.length_a   1.000
_cell.length_b   1.000
_cell.length_c   1.000
_cell.angle_alpha   90.00
_cell.angle_beta   90.00
_cell.angle_gamma   90.00
#
_symmetry.space_group_name_H-M   'P 1'
#
loop_
_entity.id
_entity.type
_entity.pdbx_description
1 polymer ?
#
loop_
_entity_poly.entity_id
_entity_poly.type
_entity_poly.pdbx_seq_one_letter_code
_entity_poly.pdbx_strand_id
1 'polypeptide(L)' 'MSDKHSIRFVLYALLGLTLTTAGIISLVYGLATKASNDWLFWAAISAFCINAGLLLLGSSFVHKIKADLAGRRRKQHH' A
#
# COMPACT_ATOMS: atom_id res chain seq x y z
N MET A 1 -19.35 -18.60 3.66
CA MET A 1 -18.68 -17.83 4.72
C MET A 1 -17.77 -16.83 4.04
N SER A 2 -18.03 -15.52 4.15
CA SER A 2 -17.12 -14.51 3.59
C SER A 2 -15.80 -14.61 4.36
N ASP A 3 -14.76 -15.12 3.70
CA ASP A 3 -13.48 -15.41 4.35
C ASP A 3 -12.92 -14.14 4.98
N LYS A 4 -12.90 -14.09 6.32
CA LYS A 4 -12.27 -13.04 7.14
C LYS A 4 -10.86 -12.67 6.65
N HIS A 5 -10.19 -13.63 6.04
CA HIS A 5 -8.87 -13.53 5.44
C HIS A 5 -8.85 -12.65 4.17
N SER A 6 -9.89 -12.74 3.33
CA SER A 6 -10.03 -11.95 2.10
C SER A 6 -10.36 -10.49 2.41
N ILE A 7 -11.25 -10.25 3.39
CA ILE A 7 -11.61 -8.89 3.83
C ILE A 7 -10.41 -8.13 4.37
N ARG A 8 -9.57 -8.76 5.21
CA ARG A 8 -8.34 -8.13 5.71
C ARG A 8 -7.38 -7.77 4.57
N PHE A 9 -7.22 -8.66 3.59
CA PHE A 9 -6.39 -8.39 2.41
C PHE A 9 -6.89 -7.16 1.65
N VAL A 10 -8.20 -7.09 1.34
CA VAL A 10 -8.78 -5.95 0.63
C VAL A 10 -8.60 -4.66 1.42
N LEU A 11 -8.82 -4.70 2.73
CA LEU A 11 -8.61 -3.55 3.62
C LEU A 11 -7.17 -3.06 3.60
N TYR A 12 -6.17 -3.93 3.81
CA TYR A 12 -4.76 -3.52 3.82
C TYR A 12 -4.29 -3.02 2.45
N ALA A 13 -4.76 -3.63 1.36
CA ALA A 13 -4.47 -3.17 0.02
C ALA A 13 -5.09 -1.78 -0.26
N LEU A 14 -6.35 -1.57 0.14
CA LEU A 14 -7.02 -0.28 -0.03
C LEU A 14 -6.32 0.81 0.80
N LEU A 15 -5.97 0.49 2.05
CA LEU A 15 -5.31 1.41 2.97
C LEU A 15 -3.91 1.78 2.45
N GLY A 16 -3.13 0.79 1.99
CA GLY A 16 -1.84 1.01 1.35
C GLY A 16 -1.94 1.85 0.08
N LEU A 17 -2.95 1.61 -0.76
CA LEU A 17 -3.21 2.41 -1.96
C LEU A 17 -3.54 3.86 -1.60
N THR A 18 -4.47 4.08 -0.67
CA THR A 18 -4.85 5.44 -0.24
C THR A 18 -3.68 6.20 0.38
N LEU A 19 -2.85 5.52 1.18
CA LEU A 19 -1.70 6.14 1.83
C LEU A 19 -0.60 6.51 0.82
N THR A 20 -0.36 5.63 -0.17
CA THR A 20 0.58 5.91 -1.25
C THR A 20 0.11 7.10 -2.09
N THR A 21 -1.17 7.12 -2.47
CA THR A 21 -1.78 8.22 -3.23
C THR A 21 -1.71 9.54 -2.44
N ALA A 22 -2.02 9.52 -1.14
CA ALA A 22 -1.89 10.69 -0.28
C ALA A 22 -0.44 11.20 -0.20
N GLY A 23 0.54 10.30 -0.12
CA GLY A 23 1.96 10.67 -0.14
C GLY A 23 2.40 11.31 -1.47
N ILE A 24 1.92 10.80 -2.60
CA ILE A 24 2.18 11.39 -3.93
C ILE A 24 1.53 12.77 -4.05
N ILE A 25 0.26 12.93 -3.63
CA ILE A 25 -0.44 14.22 -3.66
C ILE A 25 0.29 15.24 -2.77
N SER A 26 0.71 14.83 -1.58
CA SER A 26 1.51 15.66 -0.67
C SER A 26 2.83 16.11 -1.31
N LEU A 27 3.44 15.25 -2.14
CA LEU A 27 4.69 15.57 -2.83
C LEU A 27 4.46 16.61 -3.92
N VAL A 28 3.41 16.41 -4.73
CA VAL A 28 3.00 17.37 -5.77
C VAL A 28 2.63 18.72 -5.15
N TYR A 29 1.92 18.72 -4.02
CA TYR A 29 1.59 19.94 -3.27
C TYR A 29 2.85 20.67 -2.77
N GLY A 30 3.79 19.94 -2.16
CA GLY A 30 5.07 20.49 -1.69
C GLY A 30 5.93 21.06 -2.82
N LEU A 31 5.91 20.44 -4.01
CA LEU A 31 6.61 20.93 -5.19
C LEU A 31 5.91 22.13 -5.86
N ALA A 32 4.59 22.18 -5.81
CA ALA A 32 3.79 23.29 -6.34
C ALA A 32 3.90 24.54 -5.46
N THR A 33 4.09 24.37 -4.15
CA THR A 33 4.40 25.45 -3.21
C THR A 33 5.88 25.83 -3.28
N LYS A 34 6.33 26.28 -4.46
CA LYS A 34 7.65 26.89 -4.64
C LYS A 34 7.77 28.09 -3.68
N ALA A 35 8.74 28.03 -2.76
CA ALA A 35 9.19 29.10 -1.85
C ALA A 35 8.71 29.11 -0.39
N SER A 36 8.22 27.99 0.18
CA SER A 36 8.19 27.86 1.65
C SER A 36 9.41 27.07 2.15
N ASN A 37 9.96 27.48 3.31
CA ASN A 37 10.99 26.73 4.05
C ASN A 37 10.53 25.30 4.45
N ASP A 38 9.25 24.99 4.29
CA ASP A 38 8.64 23.71 4.68
C ASP A 38 8.76 22.61 3.62
N TRP A 39 9.43 22.86 2.49
CA TRP A 39 9.56 21.86 1.41
C TRP A 39 10.18 20.54 1.91
N LEU A 40 11.15 20.62 2.83
CA LEU A 40 11.78 19.46 3.49
C LEU A 40 10.79 18.68 4.35
N PHE A 41 9.90 19.38 5.05
CA PHE A 41 8.87 18.76 5.87
C PHE A 41 7.86 17.99 5.00
N TRP A 42 7.39 18.60 3.92
CA TRP A 42 6.50 17.94 2.96
C TRP A 42 7.17 16.77 2.24
N ALA A 43 8.45 16.90 1.88
CA ALA A 43 9.23 15.81 1.30
C ALA A 43 9.36 14.62 2.26
N ALA A 44 9.62 14.87 3.55
CA ALA A 44 9.71 13.83 4.58
C ALA A 44 8.37 13.11 4.79
N ILE A 45 7.26 13.85 4.88
CA ILE A 45 5.91 13.29 4.99
C ILE A 45 5.59 12.41 3.78
N SER A 46 5.84 12.91 2.57
CA SER A 46 5.60 12.17 1.34
C SER A 46 6.42 10.89 1.27
N ALA A 47 7.72 10.96 1.60
CA ALA A 47 8.59 9.80 1.62
C ALA A 47 8.07 8.74 2.62
N PHE A 48 7.66 9.15 3.81
CA PHE A 48 7.11 8.24 4.81
C PHE A 48 5.80 7.60 4.33
N CYS A 49 4.84 8.38 3.84
CA CYS A 49 3.54 7.89 3.38
C CYS A 49 3.66 6.95 2.18
N ILE A 50 4.52 7.26 1.21
CA ILE A 50 4.74 6.42 0.03
C ILE A 50 5.36 5.08 0.44
N ASN A 51 6.42 5.09 1.27
CA ASN A 51 7.08 3.86 1.69
C ASN A 51 6.17 3.00 2.59
N ALA A 52 5.46 3.61 3.54
CA ALA A 52 4.50 2.89 4.37
C ALA A 52 3.36 2.28 3.54
N GLY A 53 2.83 3.03 2.57
CA GLY A 53 1.80 2.55 1.66
C GLY A 53 2.27 1.39 0.77
N LEU A 54 3.49 1.49 0.23
CA LEU A 54 4.12 0.42 -0.55
C LEU A 54 4.38 -0.84 0.28
N LEU A 55 4.78 -0.72 1.55
CA LEU A 55 4.96 -1.87 2.44
C LEU A 55 3.62 -2.59 2.70
N LEU A 56 2.53 -1.84 2.91
CA LEU A 56 1.19 -2.41 3.10
C LEU A 56 0.69 -3.09 1.81
N LEU A 57 0.93 -2.48 0.65
CA LEU A 57 0.59 -3.07 -0.65
C LEU A 57 1.41 -4.33 -0.93
N GLY A 58 2.71 -4.29 -0.73
CA GLY A 58 3.62 -5.40 -0.97
C GLY A 58 3.32 -6.59 -0.06
N SER A 59 3.10 -6.35 1.24
CA SER A 59 2.70 -7.41 2.19
C SER A 59 1.36 -8.05 1.80
N SER A 60 0.37 -7.23 1.41
CA SER A 60 -0.91 -7.72 0.91
C SER A 60 -0.73 -8.57 -0.36
N PHE A 61 0.06 -8.10 -1.32
CA PHE A 61 0.31 -8.81 -2.57
C PHE A 61 1.00 -10.16 -2.35
N VAL A 62 2.04 -10.20 -1.51
CA VAL A 62 2.72 -11.44 -1.11
C VAL A 62 1.74 -12.40 -0.43
N HIS A 63 0.86 -11.89 0.43
CA HIS A 63 -0.17 -12.70 1.09
C HIS A 63 -1.14 -13.33 0.08
N LYS A 64 -1.57 -12.59 -0.94
CA LYS A 64 -2.41 -13.10 -2.02
C LYS A 64 -1.70 -14.16 -2.85
N ILE A 65 -0.42 -13.94 -3.20
CA ILE A 65 0.39 -14.93 -3.93
C ILE A 65 0.51 -16.24 -3.13
N LYS A 66 0.81 -16.15 -1.84
CA LYS A 66 0.90 -17.33 -0.97
C LYS A 66 -0.41 -18.10 -0.92
N ALA A 67 -1.54 -17.38 -0.80
CA ALA A 67 -2.87 -17.99 -0.80
C ALA A 67 -3.18 -18.69 -2.15
N ASP A 68 -2.85 -18.06 -3.27
CA ASP A 68 -3.10 -18.63 -4.61
C ASP A 68 -2.24 -19.89 -4.85
N LEU A 69 -0.96 -19.85 -4.47
CA LEU A 69 -0.06 -21.01 -4.55
C LEU A 69 -0.53 -22.18 -3.67
N ALA A 70 -1.02 -21.90 -2.46
CA ALA A 70 -1.57 -22.92 -1.57
C ALA A 70 -2.85 -23.54 -2.15
N GLY A 71 -3.71 -22.72 -2.76
CA GLY A 71 -4.93 -23.19 -3.45
C GLY A 71 -4.62 -24.09 -4.65
N ARG A 72 -3.60 -23.74 -5.45
CA ARG A 72 -3.15 -24.55 -6.59
C ARG A 72 -2.58 -25.91 -6.16
N ARG A 73 -1.76 -25.95 -5.11
CA ARG A 73 -1.24 -27.22 -4.57
C ARG A 73 -2.35 -28.16 -4.10
N ARG A 74 -3.40 -27.61 -3.46
CA ARG A 74 -4.57 -28.41 -3.03
C ARG A 74 -5.36 -28.98 -4.21
N LYS A 75 -5.42 -28.28 -5.35
CA LYS A 75 -6.07 -28.78 -6.58
C LYS A 75 -5.27 -29.82 -7.36
N GLN A 76 -3.95 -29.91 -7.16
CA GLN A 76 -3.10 -30.92 -7.84
C GLN A 76 -3.01 -32.25 -7.08
N HIS A 77 -3.38 -32.27 -5.79
CA HIS A 77 -3.36 -33.45 -4.93
C HIS A 77 -4.75 -34.12 -4.77
N HIS A 78 -5.74 -33.67 -5.53
CA HIS A 78 -7.08 -34.26 -5.67
C HIS A 78 -7.28 -34.69 -7.11
#